data_AF-A0AAJ3B2F8-F1
#
_entry.id   AF-A0AAJ3B2F8-F1
#
_cell.length_a   1.000
_cell.length_b   1.000
_cell.length_c   1.000
_cell.angle_alpha   90.00
_cell.angle_beta   90.00
_cell.angle_gamma   90.00
#
_symmetry.space_group_name_H-M   'P 1'
#
loop_
_entity.id
_entity.type
_entity.pdbx_description
1 polymer ?
#
loop_
_entity_poly.entity_id
_entity_poly.type
_entity_poly.pdbx_seq_one_letter_code
_entity_poly.pdbx_strand_id
1 'polypeptide(L)'
;MSELAVQIKALGVSAQEYVADIDRLVEDFPLFETPELAEVATALKRALIEVSSMTMSVVKLALDADETREMIQGELDRGSAIVEALQAQLLFVMLNAKKMNQAPIHSQELEALRADLESERRARNAADRRAEDAENTAASLRHQLFSKTADHRNQVDSPEWSATTPQPHDAALSFPYETKELLAMRDAALKYWAGYTRDKRQPTQNEVQLELCELLGLSIGKGSTPPRKTIALAGAIKPDSLPEA
;
A
#
# COMPACT_ATOMS: atom_id res chain seq x y z
N MET A 1 -13.15 60.21 -28.26
CA MET A 1 -13.13 59.80 -26.84
C MET A 1 -11.67 59.66 -26.43
N SER A 2 -11.28 60.18 -25.26
CA SER A 2 -9.89 60.06 -24.80
C SER A 2 -9.51 58.58 -24.65
N GLU A 3 -8.25 58.24 -24.94
CA GLU A 3 -7.70 56.89 -24.77
C GLU A 3 -7.94 56.35 -23.35
N LEU A 4 -7.91 57.25 -22.37
CA LEU A 4 -8.24 57.01 -20.98
C LEU A 4 -9.67 56.50 -20.76
N ALA A 5 -10.67 57.07 -21.44
CA ALA A 5 -12.06 56.64 -21.35
C ALA A 5 -12.25 55.21 -21.89
N VAL A 6 -11.44 54.81 -22.89
CA VAL A 6 -11.43 53.44 -23.42
C VAL A 6 -10.79 52.49 -22.40
N GLN A 7 -9.68 52.89 -21.77
CA GLN A 7 -9.00 52.09 -20.74
C GLN A 7 -9.88 51.86 -19.50
N ILE A 8 -10.59 52.89 -19.02
CA ILE A 8 -11.52 52.78 -17.88
C ILE A 8 -12.66 51.81 -18.20
N LYS A 9 -13.21 51.90 -19.43
CA LYS A 9 -14.28 50.99 -19.86
C LYS A 9 -13.80 49.54 -19.94
N ALA A 10 -12.57 49.31 -20.40
CA ALA A 10 -11.96 47.99 -20.42
C ALA A 10 -11.73 47.43 -19.01
N LEU A 11 -11.26 48.27 -18.08
CA LEU A 11 -11.10 47.93 -16.67
C LEU A 11 -12.43 47.56 -15.99
N GLY A 12 -13.51 48.29 -16.29
CA GLY A 12 -14.85 47.96 -15.80
C GLY A 12 -15.37 46.61 -16.30
N VAL A 13 -15.13 46.27 -17.58
CA VAL A 13 -15.49 44.97 -18.15
C VAL A 13 -14.68 43.85 -17.51
N SER A 14 -13.36 44.04 -17.36
CA SER A 14 -12.49 43.04 -16.73
C SER A 14 -12.85 42.79 -15.26
N ALA A 15 -13.25 43.83 -14.51
CA ALA A 15 -13.73 43.67 -13.14
C ALA A 15 -15.06 42.89 -13.08
N GLN A 16 -15.97 43.08 -14.04
CA GLN A 16 -17.22 42.30 -14.11
C GLN A 16 -16.96 40.83 -14.46
N GLU A 17 -16.06 40.56 -15.41
CA GLU A 17 -15.63 39.20 -15.74
C GLU A 17 -14.99 38.51 -14.52
N TYR A 18 -14.16 39.24 -13.77
CA TYR A 18 -13.53 38.74 -12.55
C TYR A 18 -14.55 38.36 -11.46
N VAL A 19 -15.57 39.19 -11.24
CA VAL A 19 -16.66 38.86 -10.31
C VAL A 19 -17.41 37.61 -10.76
N ALA A 20 -17.69 37.48 -12.06
CA ALA A 20 -18.37 36.30 -12.61
C ALA A 20 -17.52 35.02 -12.50
N ASP A 21 -16.21 35.11 -12.69
CA ASP A 21 -15.31 33.96 -12.54
C ASP A 21 -15.21 33.50 -11.08
N ILE A 22 -15.25 34.43 -10.12
CA ILE A 22 -15.34 34.07 -8.69
C ILE A 22 -16.67 33.40 -8.37
N ASP A 23 -17.77 33.89 -8.94
CA ASP A 23 -19.08 33.26 -8.76
C ASP A 23 -19.08 31.82 -9.28
N ARG A 24 -18.51 31.57 -10.47
CA ARG A 24 -18.33 30.22 -11.01
C ARG A 24 -17.43 29.36 -10.13
N LEU A 25 -16.31 29.91 -9.63
CA LEU A 25 -15.37 29.17 -8.79
C LEU A 25 -15.99 28.81 -7.43
N VAL A 26 -16.96 29.59 -6.94
CA VAL A 26 -17.72 29.26 -5.73
C VAL A 26 -18.79 28.20 -6.04
N GLU A 27 -19.48 28.29 -7.17
CA GLU A 27 -20.49 27.30 -7.60
C GLU A 27 -19.87 25.92 -7.92
N ASP A 28 -18.70 25.89 -8.55
CA ASP A 28 -18.02 24.66 -8.97
C ASP A 28 -17.27 23.95 -7.83
N PHE A 29 -17.10 24.58 -6.66
CA PHE A 29 -16.42 23.97 -5.51
C PHE A 29 -17.42 23.38 -4.51
N PRO A 30 -17.65 22.05 -4.49
CA PRO A 30 -18.51 21.37 -3.51
C PRO A 30 -17.87 21.32 -2.09
N LEU A 31 -16.80 22.07 -1.84
CA LEU A 31 -16.00 22.00 -0.60
C LEU A 31 -16.58 22.83 0.56
N PHE A 32 -17.70 23.52 0.35
CA PHE A 32 -18.40 24.31 1.37
C PHE A 32 -19.51 23.54 2.10
N GLU A 33 -19.33 22.24 2.34
CA GLU A 33 -20.32 21.44 3.09
C GLU A 33 -20.42 21.86 4.56
N THR A 34 -19.39 22.52 5.11
CA THR A 34 -19.44 23.05 6.48
C THR A 34 -19.88 24.52 6.48
N PRO A 35 -20.82 24.91 7.37
CA PRO A 35 -21.35 26.28 7.42
C PRO A 35 -20.26 27.33 7.68
N GLU A 36 -19.22 26.96 8.43
CA GLU A 36 -18.09 27.83 8.77
C GLU A 36 -17.26 28.22 7.52
N LEU A 37 -17.00 27.27 6.61
CA LEU A 37 -16.27 27.53 5.38
C LEU A 37 -17.10 28.35 4.38
N ALA A 38 -18.42 28.13 4.36
CA ALA A 38 -19.35 28.92 3.55
C ALA A 38 -19.40 30.39 4.03
N GLU A 39 -19.38 30.63 5.34
CA GLU A 39 -19.32 31.99 5.90
C GLU A 39 -17.99 32.68 5.56
N VAL A 40 -16.86 31.98 5.67
CA VAL A 40 -15.54 32.54 5.31
C VAL A 40 -15.48 32.90 3.82
N ALA A 41 -15.95 32.03 2.92
CA ALA A 41 -15.98 32.33 1.50
C ALA A 41 -16.91 33.52 1.17
N THR A 42 -18.06 33.60 1.84
CA THR A 42 -19.00 34.72 1.69
C THR A 42 -18.39 36.03 2.17
N ALA A 43 -17.70 36.01 3.32
CA ALA A 43 -17.00 37.18 3.85
C ALA A 43 -15.87 37.63 2.93
N LEU A 44 -15.09 36.68 2.37
CA LEU A 44 -13.99 37.00 1.46
C LEU A 44 -14.50 37.55 0.13
N LYS A 45 -15.60 37.00 -0.41
CA LYS A 45 -16.28 37.52 -1.60
C LYS A 45 -16.74 38.96 -1.39
N ARG A 46 -17.37 39.27 -0.24
CA ARG A 46 -17.78 40.65 0.09
C ARG A 46 -16.58 41.60 0.17
N ALA A 47 -15.51 41.18 0.85
CA ALA A 47 -14.30 41.98 0.97
C ALA A 47 -13.68 42.29 -0.41
N LEU A 48 -13.65 41.31 -1.31
CA LEU A 48 -13.09 41.49 -2.64
C LEU A 48 -13.93 42.43 -3.52
N ILE A 49 -15.26 42.32 -3.45
CA ILE A 49 -16.19 43.24 -4.12
C ILE A 49 -16.02 44.67 -3.58
N GLU A 50 -15.90 44.81 -2.26
CA GLU A 50 -15.72 46.11 -1.60
C GLU A 50 -14.39 46.75 -1.98
N VAL A 51 -13.29 45.99 -1.95
CA VAL A 51 -11.97 46.45 -2.41
C VAL A 51 -12.03 46.88 -3.87
N SER A 52 -12.61 46.05 -4.75
CA SER A 52 -12.73 46.36 -6.18
C SER A 52 -13.52 47.65 -6.41
N SER A 53 -14.62 47.84 -5.69
CA SER A 53 -15.45 49.06 -5.71
C SER A 53 -14.69 50.30 -5.21
N MET A 54 -13.90 50.15 -4.14
CA MET A 54 -13.04 51.23 -3.63
C MET A 54 -11.98 51.64 -4.66
N THR A 55 -11.26 50.69 -5.27
CA THR A 55 -10.30 51.00 -6.33
C THR A 55 -10.96 51.74 -7.50
N MET A 56 -12.13 51.28 -7.96
CA MET A 56 -12.85 51.97 -9.04
C MET A 56 -13.31 53.38 -8.65
N SER A 57 -13.70 53.58 -7.39
CA SER A 57 -14.10 54.89 -6.88
C SER A 57 -12.91 55.85 -6.77
N VAL A 58 -11.73 55.36 -6.35
CA VAL A 58 -10.48 56.14 -6.32
C VAL A 58 -10.05 56.52 -7.74
N VAL A 59 -10.10 55.57 -8.68
CA VAL A 59 -9.82 55.85 -10.10
C VAL A 59 -10.78 56.92 -10.63
N LYS A 60 -12.08 56.83 -10.32
CA LYS A 60 -13.06 57.84 -10.74
C LYS A 60 -12.80 59.23 -10.14
N LEU A 61 -12.48 59.30 -8.85
CA LEU A 61 -12.12 60.56 -8.17
C LEU A 61 -10.86 61.18 -8.77
N ALA A 62 -9.85 60.37 -9.07
CA ALA A 62 -8.60 60.85 -9.65
C ALA A 62 -8.71 61.21 -11.15
N LEU A 63 -9.81 60.80 -11.81
CA LEU A 63 -10.17 61.25 -13.16
C LEU A 63 -10.95 62.57 -13.15
N ASP A 64 -11.72 62.80 -12.09
CA ASP A 64 -12.48 64.03 -11.88
C ASP A 64 -11.59 65.15 -11.32
N ALA A 65 -10.57 64.80 -10.53
CA ALA A 65 -9.46 65.69 -10.17
C ALA A 65 -8.43 65.70 -11.31
N ASP A 66 -7.92 66.85 -11.70
CA ASP A 66 -6.87 67.01 -12.73
C ASP A 66 -5.49 66.56 -12.20
N GLU A 67 -5.46 65.42 -11.50
CA GLU A 67 -4.29 64.84 -10.87
C GLU A 67 -3.43 64.10 -11.91
N THR A 68 -2.12 64.11 -11.67
CA THR A 68 -1.16 63.56 -12.63
C THR A 68 -1.35 62.04 -12.77
N ARG A 69 -1.46 61.59 -14.03
CA ARG A 69 -1.63 60.19 -14.47
C ARG A 69 -0.72 59.18 -13.73
N GLU A 70 0.47 59.59 -13.31
CA GLU A 70 1.41 58.74 -12.54
C GLU A 70 0.87 58.35 -11.16
N MET A 71 0.18 59.26 -10.45
CA MET A 71 -0.35 58.96 -9.12
C MET A 71 -1.50 57.96 -9.20
N ILE A 72 -2.34 58.07 -10.23
CA ILE A 72 -3.43 57.13 -10.52
C ILE A 72 -2.85 55.74 -10.80
N GLN A 73 -1.82 55.66 -11.65
CA GLN A 73 -1.18 54.39 -11.97
C GLN A 73 -0.58 53.73 -10.73
N GLY A 74 0.07 54.50 -9.85
CA GLY A 74 0.66 53.97 -8.61
C GLY A 74 -0.36 53.37 -7.65
N GLU A 75 -1.53 54.00 -7.50
CA GLU A 75 -2.63 53.43 -6.69
C GLU A 75 -3.28 52.22 -7.37
N LEU A 76 -3.34 52.19 -8.70
CA LEU A 76 -3.84 51.04 -9.47
C LEU A 76 -2.92 49.82 -9.34
N ASP A 77 -1.61 50.03 -9.42
CA ASP A 77 -0.59 48.99 -9.23
C ASP A 77 -0.63 48.46 -7.77
N ARG A 78 -0.79 49.35 -6.79
CA ARG A 78 -0.98 48.96 -5.38
C ARG A 78 -2.25 48.15 -5.19
N GLY A 79 -3.36 48.55 -5.82
CA GLY A 79 -4.61 47.80 -5.82
C GLY A 79 -4.45 46.40 -6.41
N SER A 80 -3.79 46.30 -7.56
CA SER A 80 -3.50 45.01 -8.22
C SER A 80 -2.71 44.07 -7.30
N ALA A 81 -1.67 44.58 -6.64
CA ALA A 81 -0.85 43.77 -5.72
C ALA A 81 -1.66 43.25 -4.50
N ILE A 82 -2.59 44.04 -3.98
CA ILE A 82 -3.47 43.61 -2.88
C ILE A 82 -4.41 42.50 -3.33
N VAL A 83 -4.99 42.62 -4.53
CA VAL A 83 -5.89 41.60 -5.10
C VAL A 83 -5.15 40.29 -5.32
N GLU A 84 -3.94 40.32 -5.89
CA GLU A 84 -3.10 39.13 -6.07
C GLU A 84 -2.75 38.46 -4.74
N ALA A 85 -2.41 39.25 -3.70
CA ALA A 85 -2.11 38.72 -2.38
C ALA A 85 -3.33 38.04 -1.73
N LEU A 86 -4.52 38.63 -1.86
CA LEU A 86 -5.78 38.04 -1.38
C LEU A 86 -6.12 36.75 -2.13
N GLN A 87 -5.90 36.71 -3.45
CA GLN A 87 -6.10 35.51 -4.26
C GLN A 87 -5.19 34.36 -3.81
N ALA A 88 -3.92 34.65 -3.54
CA ALA A 88 -2.96 33.66 -3.05
C ALA A 88 -3.37 33.10 -1.66
N GLN A 89 -3.85 33.96 -0.76
CA GLN A 89 -4.36 33.55 0.55
C GLN A 89 -5.60 32.66 0.43
N LEU A 90 -6.54 33.01 -0.45
CA LEU A 90 -7.74 32.20 -0.69
C LEU A 90 -7.37 30.79 -1.19
N LEU A 91 -6.50 30.70 -2.20
CA LEU A 91 -6.01 29.42 -2.72
C LEU A 91 -5.36 28.57 -1.62
N PHE A 92 -4.56 29.18 -0.75
CA PHE A 92 -3.92 28.48 0.36
C PHE A 92 -4.95 27.90 1.35
N VAL A 93 -5.96 28.68 1.73
CA VAL A 93 -7.04 28.21 2.62
C VAL A 93 -7.83 27.07 1.97
N MET A 94 -8.18 27.20 0.68
CA MET A 94 -8.90 26.15 -0.06
C MET A 94 -8.11 24.85 -0.16
N LEU A 95 -6.80 24.92 -0.43
CA LEU A 95 -5.91 23.76 -0.46
C LEU A 95 -5.82 23.05 0.89
N ASN A 96 -5.75 23.81 1.99
CA ASN A 96 -5.69 23.25 3.33
C ASN A 96 -7.03 22.63 3.75
N ALA A 97 -8.16 23.27 3.43
CA ALA A 97 -9.49 22.71 3.65
C ALA A 97 -9.66 21.38 2.91
N LYS A 98 -9.20 21.29 1.66
CA LYS A 98 -9.21 20.04 0.89
C LYS A 98 -8.40 18.91 1.55
N LYS A 99 -7.25 19.23 2.13
CA LYS A 99 -6.43 18.26 2.89
C LYS A 99 -7.13 17.81 4.17
N MET A 100 -7.77 18.72 4.89
CA MET A 100 -8.52 18.39 6.11
C MET A 100 -9.73 17.49 5.83
N ASN A 101 -10.45 17.73 4.73
CA ASN A 101 -11.58 16.88 4.32
C ASN A 101 -11.19 15.48 3.80
N GLN A 102 -9.90 15.21 3.56
CA GLN A 102 -9.42 13.86 3.26
C GLN A 102 -9.12 13.01 4.52
N ALA A 103 -9.02 13.63 5.70
CA ALA A 103 -8.85 12.94 6.97
C ALA A 103 -9.97 11.94 7.33
N PRO A 104 -11.28 12.18 7.07
CA PRO A 104 -12.32 11.18 7.36
C PRO A 104 -12.16 9.87 6.58
N ILE A 105 -11.58 9.90 5.38
CA ILE A 105 -11.29 8.68 4.59
C ILE A 105 -10.27 7.81 5.34
N HIS A 106 -9.26 8.44 5.95
CA HIS A 106 -8.23 7.73 6.71
C HIS A 106 -8.80 7.15 8.02
N SER A 107 -9.84 7.77 8.60
CA SER A 107 -10.51 7.25 9.79
C SER A 107 -11.26 5.94 9.50
N GLN A 108 -11.96 5.85 8.37
CA GLN A 108 -12.66 4.63 7.97
C GLN A 108 -11.68 3.49 7.65
N GLU A 109 -10.57 3.79 6.96
CA GLU A 109 -9.51 2.82 6.72
C GLU A 109 -8.88 2.31 8.02
N LEU A 110 -8.65 3.21 9.00
CA LEU A 110 -8.15 2.81 10.32
C LEU A 110 -9.12 1.93 11.09
N GLU A 111 -10.43 2.20 11.01
CA GLU A 111 -11.45 1.34 11.63
C GLU A 111 -11.52 -0.04 10.97
N ALA A 112 -11.44 -0.10 9.64
CA ALA A 112 -11.39 -1.36 8.89
C ALA A 112 -10.16 -2.19 9.29
N LEU A 113 -8.97 -1.56 9.32
CA LEU A 113 -7.73 -2.22 9.74
C LEU A 113 -7.78 -2.71 11.19
N ARG A 114 -8.45 -1.97 12.09
CA ARG A 114 -8.66 -2.41 13.48
C ARG A 114 -9.58 -3.63 13.56
N ALA A 115 -10.67 -3.64 12.79
CA ALA A 115 -11.59 -4.77 12.72
C ALA A 115 -10.89 -6.04 12.20
N ASP A 116 -10.08 -5.90 11.13
CA ASP A 116 -9.30 -7.00 10.57
C ASP A 116 -8.30 -7.55 11.58
N LEU A 117 -7.56 -6.67 12.27
CA LEU A 117 -6.58 -7.05 13.28
C LEU A 117 -7.23 -7.77 14.48
N GLU A 118 -8.42 -7.35 14.90
CA GLU A 118 -9.18 -8.08 15.92
C GLU A 118 -9.64 -9.44 15.43
N SER A 119 -10.10 -9.55 14.18
CA SER A 119 -10.53 -10.82 13.60
C SER A 119 -9.37 -11.83 13.55
N GLU A 120 -8.18 -11.38 13.15
CA GLU A 120 -6.97 -12.20 13.09
C GLU A 120 -6.53 -12.66 14.49
N ARG A 121 -6.59 -11.77 15.49
CA ARG A 121 -6.31 -12.13 16.89
C ARG A 121 -7.28 -13.20 17.40
N ARG A 122 -8.57 -13.10 17.07
CA ARG A 122 -9.57 -14.12 17.45
C ARG A 122 -9.28 -15.45 16.77
N ALA A 123 -8.92 -15.43 15.48
CA ALA A 123 -8.58 -16.63 14.72
C ALA A 123 -7.34 -17.33 15.29
N ARG A 124 -6.30 -16.57 15.63
CA ARG A 124 -5.08 -17.08 16.26
C ARG A 124 -5.36 -17.71 17.63
N ASN A 125 -6.07 -17.01 18.50
CA ASN A 125 -6.45 -17.55 19.82
C ASN A 125 -7.29 -18.84 19.70
N ALA A 126 -8.17 -18.93 18.70
CA ALA A 126 -8.95 -20.14 18.43
C ALA A 126 -8.10 -21.28 17.86
N ALA A 127 -7.02 -20.99 17.12
CA ALA A 127 -6.06 -21.98 16.67
C ALA A 127 -5.22 -22.50 17.84
N ASP A 128 -4.74 -21.61 18.73
CA ASP A 128 -3.93 -21.98 19.89
C ASP A 128 -4.70 -22.91 20.84
N ARG A 129 -5.98 -22.63 21.12
CA ARG A 129 -6.83 -23.52 21.92
C ARG A 129 -7.02 -24.90 21.28
N ARG A 130 -7.23 -24.95 19.95
CA ARG A 130 -7.35 -26.22 19.23
C ARG A 130 -6.06 -27.03 19.28
N ALA A 131 -4.90 -26.37 19.25
CA ALA A 131 -3.62 -27.02 19.40
C ALA A 131 -3.46 -27.61 20.81
N GLU A 132 -3.80 -26.84 21.85
CA GLU A 132 -3.77 -27.30 23.25
C GLU A 132 -4.70 -28.51 23.47
N ASP A 133 -5.92 -28.48 22.94
CA ASP A 133 -6.85 -29.61 23.00
C ASP A 133 -6.30 -30.85 22.27
N ALA A 134 -5.65 -30.67 21.11
CA ALA A 134 -5.01 -31.75 20.37
C ALA A 134 -3.82 -32.35 21.13
N GLU A 135 -3.02 -31.53 21.82
CA GLU A 135 -1.90 -31.99 22.64
C GLU A 135 -2.39 -32.78 23.86
N ASN A 136 -3.44 -32.28 24.53
CA ASN A 136 -4.05 -32.96 25.68
C ASN A 136 -4.64 -34.33 25.30
N THR A 137 -5.34 -34.40 24.16
CA THR A 137 -5.87 -35.66 23.65
C THR A 137 -4.76 -36.63 23.24
N ALA A 138 -3.71 -36.16 22.57
CA ALA A 138 -2.55 -36.98 22.22
C ALA A 138 -1.81 -37.50 23.47
N ALA A 139 -1.65 -36.69 24.51
CA ALA A 139 -1.05 -37.10 25.77
C ALA A 139 -1.89 -38.19 26.47
N SER A 140 -3.22 -38.02 26.51
CA SER A 140 -4.15 -39.02 27.06
C SER A 140 -4.06 -40.35 26.31
N LEU A 141 -4.06 -40.32 24.96
CA LEU A 141 -3.92 -41.52 24.14
C LEU A 141 -2.57 -42.21 24.35
N ARG A 142 -1.47 -41.46 24.44
CA ARG A 142 -0.15 -42.01 24.77
C ARG A 142 -0.15 -42.74 26.11
N HIS A 143 -0.81 -42.16 27.13
CA HIS A 143 -0.91 -42.80 28.44
C HIS A 143 -1.74 -44.09 28.39
N GLN A 144 -2.86 -44.10 27.66
CA GLN A 144 -3.69 -45.29 27.46
C GLN A 144 -2.97 -46.41 26.70
N LEU A 145 -2.18 -46.06 25.69
CA LEU A 145 -1.36 -47.04 24.97
C LEU A 145 -0.29 -47.62 25.89
N PHE A 146 0.37 -46.78 26.69
CA PHE A 146 1.38 -47.22 27.63
C PHE A 146 0.81 -48.19 28.68
N SER A 147 -0.34 -47.87 29.28
CA SER A 147 -1.00 -48.77 30.24
C SER A 147 -1.39 -50.12 29.61
N LYS A 148 -2.00 -50.10 28.42
CA LYS A 148 -2.34 -51.35 27.68
C LYS A 148 -1.10 -52.20 27.36
N THR A 149 0.01 -51.58 26.97
CA THR A 149 1.26 -52.32 26.71
C THR A 149 1.87 -52.92 27.97
N ALA A 150 1.73 -52.26 29.12
CA ALA A 150 2.20 -52.78 30.40
C ALA A 150 1.37 -53.99 30.87
N ASP A 151 0.04 -53.93 30.68
CA ASP A 151 -0.86 -55.05 31.01
C ASP A 151 -0.59 -56.29 30.14
N HIS A 152 -0.34 -56.10 28.83
CA HIS A 152 0.00 -57.21 27.94
C HIS A 152 1.36 -57.86 28.23
N ARG A 153 2.32 -57.13 28.82
CA ARG A 153 3.65 -57.66 29.15
C ARG A 153 3.61 -58.67 30.31
N ASN A 154 2.59 -58.62 31.17
CA ASN A 154 2.40 -59.57 32.27
C ASN A 154 1.63 -60.84 31.87
N GLN A 155 1.21 -60.99 30.61
CA GLN A 155 0.34 -62.08 30.16
C GLN A 155 0.99 -63.03 29.13
N VAL A 156 2.27 -62.85 28.79
CA VAL A 156 2.97 -63.70 27.81
C VAL A 156 4.12 -64.43 28.50
N ASP A 157 3.80 -65.60 29.04
CA ASP A 157 4.75 -66.66 29.35
C ASP A 157 4.88 -67.56 28.11
N SER A 158 6.11 -67.63 27.58
CA SER A 158 6.69 -68.61 26.65
C SER A 158 6.49 -68.54 25.12
N PRO A 159 7.51 -69.01 24.35
CA PRO A 159 7.98 -68.33 23.14
C PRO A 159 8.11 -69.25 21.92
N GLU A 160 7.78 -68.80 20.69
CA GLU A 160 8.36 -69.43 19.49
C GLU A 160 8.09 -68.63 18.20
N TRP A 161 8.79 -67.51 17.96
CA TRP A 161 8.79 -66.89 16.62
C TRP A 161 10.21 -66.77 16.07
N SER A 162 10.46 -67.67 15.13
CA SER A 162 11.67 -67.89 14.35
C SER A 162 12.27 -66.60 13.81
N ALA A 163 13.59 -66.51 13.96
CA ALA A 163 14.45 -65.54 13.30
C ALA A 163 14.29 -65.64 11.78
N THR A 164 13.47 -64.77 11.19
CA THR A 164 13.59 -64.43 9.78
C THR A 164 14.48 -63.20 9.69
N THR A 165 15.69 -63.44 9.22
CA THR A 165 16.69 -62.42 8.88
C THR A 165 16.05 -61.37 7.96
N PRO A 166 16.03 -60.07 8.34
CA PRO A 166 15.56 -59.04 7.42
C PRO A 166 16.58 -58.92 6.30
N GLN A 167 16.18 -59.24 5.07
CA GLN A 167 16.93 -58.83 3.90
C GLN A 167 17.05 -57.31 3.88
N PRO A 168 18.19 -56.76 3.41
CA PRO A 168 18.30 -55.34 3.11
C PRO A 168 17.44 -55.09 1.87
N HIS A 169 16.15 -54.85 2.07
CA HIS A 169 15.39 -54.10 1.10
C HIS A 169 16.03 -52.72 1.07
N ASP A 170 16.50 -52.31 -0.11
CA ASP A 170 16.70 -50.91 -0.46
C ASP A 170 15.35 -50.20 -0.26
N ALA A 171 15.04 -49.89 0.99
CA ALA A 171 13.92 -49.09 1.41
C ALA A 171 14.29 -47.65 1.07
N ALA A 172 14.32 -47.36 -0.23
CA ALA A 172 14.03 -46.02 -0.70
C ALA A 172 12.73 -45.63 0.02
N LEU A 173 12.80 -44.63 0.89
CA LEU A 173 11.64 -44.07 1.57
C LEU A 173 10.62 -43.67 0.49
N SER A 174 9.66 -44.56 0.20
CA SER A 174 8.54 -44.26 -0.67
C SER A 174 7.56 -43.44 0.13
N PHE A 175 7.73 -42.12 0.11
CA PHE A 175 6.78 -41.21 0.72
C PHE A 175 5.45 -41.26 -0.05
N PRO A 176 4.29 -41.47 0.61
CA PRO A 176 2.98 -41.58 -0.06
C PRO A 176 2.48 -40.28 -0.71
N TYR A 177 3.31 -39.23 -0.77
CA TYR A 177 3.00 -37.92 -1.34
C TYR A 177 4.13 -37.43 -2.27
N GLU A 178 4.61 -38.28 -3.19
CA GLU A 178 5.49 -37.81 -4.27
C GLU A 178 4.71 -36.88 -5.21
N THR A 179 4.69 -35.59 -4.87
CA THR A 179 4.19 -34.55 -5.79
C THR A 179 5.24 -34.30 -6.88
N LYS A 180 4.79 -33.83 -8.04
CA LYS A 180 5.70 -33.48 -9.15
C LYS A 180 6.73 -32.44 -8.72
N GLU A 181 6.36 -31.55 -7.82
CA GLU A 181 7.25 -30.56 -7.23
C GLU A 181 8.34 -31.18 -6.36
N LEU A 182 8.00 -32.16 -5.51
CA LEU A 182 8.99 -32.82 -4.66
C LEU A 182 9.97 -33.67 -5.49
N LEU A 183 9.49 -34.31 -6.55
CA LEU A 183 10.36 -35.02 -7.50
C LEU A 183 11.31 -34.04 -8.20
N ALA A 184 10.79 -32.92 -8.69
CA ALA A 184 11.62 -31.88 -9.31
C ALA A 184 12.66 -31.29 -8.34
N MET A 185 12.27 -31.04 -7.09
CA MET A 185 13.18 -30.59 -6.03
C MET A 185 14.28 -31.62 -5.73
N ARG A 186 13.93 -32.90 -5.62
CA ARG A 186 14.88 -33.98 -5.41
C ARG A 186 15.89 -34.06 -6.55
N ASP A 187 15.42 -34.06 -7.79
CA ASP A 187 16.28 -34.22 -8.97
C ASP A 187 17.20 -32.99 -9.14
N ALA A 188 16.69 -31.77 -8.92
CA ALA A 188 17.51 -30.56 -8.92
C ALA A 188 18.56 -30.57 -7.79
N ALA A 189 18.20 -31.05 -6.60
CA ALA A 189 19.13 -31.15 -5.47
C ALA A 189 20.22 -32.20 -5.71
N LEU A 190 19.88 -33.33 -6.31
CA LEU A 190 20.86 -34.34 -6.71
C LEU A 190 21.83 -33.80 -7.77
N LYS A 191 21.34 -33.01 -8.73
CA LYS A 191 22.16 -32.42 -9.79
C LYS A 191 23.15 -31.35 -9.26
N TYR A 192 22.68 -30.43 -8.42
CA TYR A 192 23.46 -29.25 -8.02
C TYR A 192 24.11 -29.35 -6.63
N TRP A 193 23.53 -30.09 -5.69
CA TRP A 193 23.96 -30.08 -4.28
C TRP A 193 24.59 -31.39 -3.80
N ALA A 194 24.14 -32.56 -4.27
CA ALA A 194 24.60 -33.85 -3.74
C ALA A 194 26.10 -34.12 -3.96
N GLY A 195 26.73 -33.49 -4.96
CA GLY A 195 28.17 -33.58 -5.25
C GLY A 195 28.93 -32.27 -5.08
N TYR A 196 28.33 -31.29 -4.38
CA TYR A 196 28.95 -29.99 -4.15
C TYR A 196 30.09 -30.11 -3.14
N THR A 197 31.25 -29.60 -3.52
CA THR A 197 32.43 -29.44 -2.67
C THR A 197 32.78 -27.96 -2.63
N ARG A 198 33.38 -27.48 -1.54
CA ARG A 198 33.72 -26.05 -1.37
C ARG A 198 34.66 -25.50 -2.45
N ASP A 199 35.40 -26.38 -3.13
CA ASP A 199 36.32 -26.01 -4.22
C ASP A 199 35.61 -25.79 -5.56
N LYS A 200 34.34 -26.20 -5.69
CA LYS A 200 33.55 -25.98 -6.89
C LYS A 200 32.82 -24.64 -6.78
N ARG A 201 32.66 -23.97 -7.93
CA ARG A 201 31.81 -22.78 -8.02
C ARG A 201 30.40 -23.11 -7.53
N GLN A 202 29.88 -22.32 -6.61
CA GLN A 202 28.52 -22.44 -6.13
C GLN A 202 27.53 -22.22 -7.29
N PRO A 203 26.57 -23.13 -7.50
CA PRO A 203 25.54 -22.93 -8.51
C PRO A 203 24.73 -21.68 -8.17
N THR A 204 24.47 -20.86 -9.17
CA THR A 204 23.70 -19.64 -8.96
C THR A 204 22.24 -19.97 -8.73
N GLN A 205 21.54 -19.15 -7.93
CA GLN A 205 20.13 -19.39 -7.64
C GLN A 205 19.27 -19.39 -8.92
N ASN A 206 19.64 -18.59 -9.92
CA ASN A 206 18.96 -18.54 -11.21
C ASN A 206 19.12 -19.85 -12.01
N GLU A 207 20.29 -20.48 -11.99
CA GLU A 207 20.52 -21.77 -12.67
C GLU A 207 19.62 -22.87 -12.08
N VAL A 208 19.53 -22.93 -10.75
CA VAL A 208 18.67 -23.91 -10.05
C VAL A 208 17.19 -23.62 -10.32
N GLN A 209 16.78 -22.35 -10.37
CA GLN A 209 15.40 -21.97 -10.70
C GLN A 209 15.01 -22.36 -12.12
N LEU A 210 15.87 -22.12 -13.11
CA LEU A 210 15.60 -22.48 -14.51
C LEU A 210 15.47 -23.99 -14.68
N GLU A 211 16.33 -24.77 -14.02
CA GLU A 211 16.21 -26.24 -13.99
C GLU A 211 14.86 -26.69 -13.42
N LEU A 212 14.44 -26.11 -12.29
CA LEU A 212 13.14 -26.44 -11.70
C LEU A 212 11.97 -26.08 -12.61
N CYS A 213 12.10 -25.04 -13.42
CA CYS A 213 11.06 -24.69 -14.39
C CYS A 213 11.00 -25.71 -15.52
N GLU A 214 12.15 -26.20 -15.99
CA GLU A 214 12.23 -27.26 -16.99
C GLU A 214 11.63 -28.58 -16.46
N LEU A 215 12.02 -29.01 -15.25
CA LEU A 215 11.50 -30.23 -14.61
C LEU A 215 9.99 -30.19 -14.37
N LEU A 216 9.43 -29.00 -14.14
CA LEU A 216 7.99 -28.79 -13.95
C LEU A 216 7.22 -28.56 -15.27
N GLY A 217 7.91 -28.53 -16.41
CA GLY A 217 7.30 -28.23 -17.71
C GLY A 217 6.78 -26.79 -17.83
N LEU A 218 7.33 -25.86 -17.04
CA LEU A 218 6.97 -24.45 -17.05
C LEU A 218 7.81 -23.74 -18.12
N SER A 219 7.23 -23.46 -19.28
CA SER A 219 7.89 -22.73 -20.35
C SER A 219 8.11 -21.26 -19.98
N ILE A 220 9.34 -20.88 -19.67
CA ILE A 220 9.72 -19.48 -19.46
C ILE A 220 10.28 -18.94 -20.79
N GLY A 221 9.71 -17.85 -21.29
CA GLY A 221 10.27 -17.15 -22.45
C GLY A 221 11.66 -16.61 -22.13
N LYS A 222 12.60 -16.66 -23.09
CA LYS A 222 13.97 -16.14 -22.91
C LYS A 222 13.94 -14.72 -22.33
N GLY A 223 14.38 -14.55 -21.08
CA GLY A 223 14.44 -13.27 -20.38
C GLY A 223 13.27 -12.97 -19.43
N SER A 224 12.31 -13.87 -19.28
CA SER A 224 11.23 -13.74 -18.28
C SER A 224 11.69 -14.25 -16.91
N THR A 225 11.23 -13.60 -15.85
CA THR A 225 11.51 -13.99 -14.47
C THR A 225 10.83 -15.32 -14.14
N PRO A 226 11.51 -16.26 -13.45
CA PRO A 226 10.90 -17.51 -13.04
C PRO A 226 9.65 -17.30 -12.20
N PRO A 227 8.62 -18.16 -12.33
CA PRO A 227 7.42 -18.08 -11.50
C PRO A 227 7.79 -18.04 -10.00
N ARG A 228 7.08 -17.24 -9.21
CA ARG A 228 7.34 -17.11 -7.76
C ARG A 228 7.44 -18.45 -7.03
N LYS A 229 6.68 -19.45 -7.48
CA LYS A 229 6.70 -20.82 -6.94
C LYS A 229 8.07 -21.48 -7.12
N THR A 230 8.74 -21.35 -8.27
CA THR A 230 10.04 -22.00 -8.50
C THR A 230 11.18 -21.30 -7.76
N ILE A 231 11.05 -19.98 -7.53
CA ILE A 231 11.95 -19.23 -6.64
C ILE A 231 11.91 -19.79 -5.22
N ALA A 232 10.70 -20.00 -4.68
CA ALA A 232 10.53 -20.57 -3.34
C ALA A 232 11.06 -22.00 -3.24
N LEU A 233 10.79 -22.86 -4.24
CA LEU A 233 11.28 -24.24 -4.28
C LEU A 233 12.82 -24.30 -4.37
N ALA A 234 13.44 -23.45 -5.21
CA ALA A 234 14.89 -23.37 -5.31
C ALA A 234 15.54 -22.94 -3.98
N GLY A 235 14.91 -22.01 -3.26
CA GLY A 235 15.35 -21.60 -1.93
C GLY A 235 15.27 -22.74 -0.91
N ALA A 236 14.20 -23.53 -0.94
CA ALA A 236 13.98 -24.63 0.01
C ALA A 236 14.97 -25.80 -0.13
N ILE A 237 15.63 -25.97 -1.29
CA ILE A 237 16.65 -27.01 -1.49
C ILE A 237 18.09 -26.53 -1.26
N LYS A 238 18.31 -25.25 -0.96
CA LYS A 238 19.65 -24.70 -0.74
C LYS A 238 20.17 -25.16 0.63
N PRO A 239 21.37 -25.77 0.72
CA PRO A 239 21.96 -26.13 2.00
C PRO A 239 22.31 -24.89 2.86
N ASP A 240 21.94 -24.92 4.14
CA ASP A 240 22.21 -23.82 5.10
C ASP A 240 23.70 -23.66 5.43
N SER A 241 24.50 -24.71 5.24
CA SER A 241 25.92 -24.75 5.60
C SER A 241 26.86 -24.15 4.55
N LEU A 242 26.31 -23.48 3.52
CA LEU A 242 27.09 -22.82 2.49
C LEU A 242 27.63 -21.48 3.00
N PRO A 243 28.88 -21.11 2.67
CA PRO A 243 29.40 -19.79 2.98
C PRO A 243 28.52 -18.72 2.33
N GLU A 244 28.29 -17.60 3.04
CA GLU A 244 27.65 -16.43 2.45
C GLU A 244 28.54 -15.91 1.31
N ALA A 245 27.95 -15.80 0.12
CA ALA A 245 28.60 -15.33 -1.09
C ALA A 245 28.43 -13.82 -1.26
#